data_AF-A0A4R4T1U2-F1
#
_entry.id   AF-A0A4R4T1U2-F1
#
_cell.length_a   1.000
_cell.length_b   1.000
_cell.length_c   1.000
_cell.angle_alpha   90.00
_cell.angle_beta   90.00
_cell.angle_gamma   90.00
#
_symmetry.space_group_name_H-M   'P 1'
#
loop_
_entity.id
_entity.type
_entity.pdbx_description
1 polymer ?
#
loop_
_entity_poly.entity_id
_entity_poly.type
_entity_poly.pdbx_seq_one_letter_code
_entity_poly.pdbx_strand_id
1 'polypeptide(L)'
;MRLELTNHEALHGWGVVNNSADWHAQRNRKPPASIQAVGDILFKAYGCRTDTTTTVELSDDERASLAELVSEHIALWGKRGQENAATPHLRSLVMKLGG
;
A
#
# COMPACT_ATOMS: atom_id res chain seq x y z
N MET A 1 -5.84 13.55 -4.91
CA MET A 1 -6.27 13.69 -3.49
C MET A 1 -5.04 13.65 -2.59
N ARG A 2 -5.02 14.47 -1.53
CA ARG A 2 -3.94 14.54 -0.55
C ARG A 2 -4.21 13.54 0.58
N LEU A 3 -3.30 12.59 0.79
CA LEU A 3 -3.42 11.53 1.80
C LEU A 3 -2.30 11.67 2.84
N GLU A 4 -2.65 11.67 4.13
CA GLU A 4 -1.68 11.65 5.21
C GLU A 4 -1.41 10.21 5.68
N LEU A 5 -0.16 9.78 5.56
CA LEU A 5 0.31 8.44 5.90
C LEU A 5 1.25 8.50 7.11
N THR A 6 1.00 7.64 8.09
CA THR A 6 2.00 7.32 9.11
C THR A 6 3.14 6.51 8.49
N ASN A 7 4.32 6.52 9.10
CA ASN A 7 5.45 5.69 8.67
C ASN A 7 5.08 4.18 8.64
N HIS A 8 4.28 3.71 9.60
CA HIS A 8 3.79 2.33 9.63
C HIS A 8 2.85 2.00 8.47
N GLU A 9 1.93 2.90 8.12
CA GLU A 9 1.05 2.71 6.95
C GLU A 9 1.85 2.69 5.65
N ALA A 10 2.84 3.57 5.50
CA ALA A 10 3.72 3.58 4.32
C ALA A 10 4.58 2.30 4.23
N LEU A 11 5.19 1.89 5.34
CA LEU A 11 6.01 0.67 5.43
C LEU A 11 5.20 -0.59 5.09
N HIS A 12 4.06 -0.77 5.76
CA HIS A 12 3.25 -1.97 5.56
C HIS A 12 2.55 -1.95 4.20
N GLY A 13 2.06 -0.80 3.74
CA GLY A 13 1.52 -0.65 2.39
C GLY A 13 2.56 -0.99 1.32
N TRP A 14 3.79 -0.48 1.46
CA TRP A 14 4.89 -0.84 0.57
C TRP A 14 5.19 -2.33 0.60
N GLY A 15 5.22 -2.94 1.80
CA GLY A 15 5.41 -4.39 1.95
C GLY A 15 4.35 -5.21 1.21
N VAL A 16 3.10 -4.74 1.17
CA VAL A 16 2.00 -5.37 0.44
C VAL A 16 2.20 -5.23 -1.08
N VAL A 17 2.48 -4.01 -1.57
CA VAL A 17 2.74 -3.76 -3.00
C VAL A 17 3.95 -4.57 -3.48
N ASN A 18 5.05 -4.54 -2.73
CA ASN A 18 6.29 -5.23 -3.07
C ASN A 18 6.13 -6.75 -3.10
N ASN A 19 5.23 -7.33 -2.28
CA ASN A 19 4.92 -8.76 -2.29
C ASN A 19 3.79 -9.15 -3.25
N SER A 20 3.19 -8.19 -3.96
CA SER A 20 2.12 -8.49 -4.91
C SER A 20 2.66 -9.24 -6.13
N ALA A 21 1.87 -10.17 -6.66
CA ALA A 21 2.24 -10.93 -7.84
C ALA A 21 2.50 -10.00 -9.05
N ASP A 22 1.75 -8.91 -9.17
CA ASP A 22 1.89 -7.92 -10.23
C ASP A 22 3.20 -7.13 -10.13
N TRP A 23 3.65 -6.79 -8.92
CA TRP A 23 4.95 -6.18 -8.69
C TRP A 23 6.10 -7.15 -8.96
N HIS A 24 5.96 -8.42 -8.57
CA HIS A 24 6.98 -9.46 -8.84
C HIS A 24 7.00 -9.97 -10.29
N ALA A 25 5.93 -9.75 -11.06
CA ALA A 25 5.86 -10.11 -12.48
C ALA A 25 6.79 -9.29 -13.41
N GLN A 26 7.63 -8.42 -12.84
CA GLN A 26 8.69 -7.61 -13.46
C GLN A 26 9.51 -8.34 -14.55
N ARG A 27 9.63 -9.67 -14.48
CA ARG A 27 10.42 -10.44 -15.45
C ARG A 27 9.76 -10.59 -16.83
N ASN A 28 8.43 -10.46 -16.94
CA ASN A 28 7.69 -10.69 -18.21
C ASN A 28 6.57 -9.69 -18.53
N ARG A 29 6.03 -8.94 -17.55
CA ARG A 29 5.04 -7.88 -17.78
C ARG A 29 5.39 -6.70 -16.87
N LYS A 30 5.48 -5.49 -17.42
CA LYS A 30 5.55 -4.29 -16.59
C LYS A 30 4.30 -4.27 -15.69
N PRO A 31 4.43 -3.99 -14.38
CA PRO A 31 3.26 -3.77 -13.54
C PRO A 31 2.37 -2.67 -14.13
N PRO A 32 1.06 -2.68 -13.87
CA PRO A 32 0.19 -1.57 -14.24
C PRO A 32 0.76 -0.24 -13.72
N ALA A 33 0.63 0.84 -14.50
CA ALA A 33 1.23 2.14 -14.14
C ALA A 33 0.77 2.66 -12.77
N SER A 34 -0.48 2.39 -12.40
CA SER A 34 -1.04 2.75 -11.09
C SER A 34 -0.35 2.00 -9.94
N ILE A 35 -0.11 0.69 -10.08
CA ILE A 35 0.61 -0.12 -9.08
C ILE A 35 2.07 0.34 -8.96
N GLN A 36 2.70 0.69 -10.09
CA GLN A 36 4.06 1.20 -10.08
C GLN A 36 4.17 2.53 -9.34
N ALA A 37 3.30 3.49 -9.68
CA ALA A 37 3.26 4.81 -9.06
C ALA A 37 2.97 4.73 -7.56
N VAL A 38 1.99 3.91 -7.16
CA VAL A 38 1.66 3.64 -5.76
C VAL A 38 2.86 3.06 -5.00
N GLY A 39 3.56 2.10 -5.61
CA GLY A 39 4.78 1.52 -5.05
C GLY A 39 5.86 2.57 -4.80
N ASP A 40 6.16 3.39 -5.80
CA ASP A 40 7.17 4.45 -5.69
C ASP A 40 6.81 5.50 -4.63
N ILE A 41 5.52 5.86 -4.53
CA ILE A 41 5.00 6.80 -3.52
C ILE A 41 5.16 6.24 -2.12
N LEU A 42 4.76 4.99 -1.87
CA LEU A 42 4.88 4.34 -0.57
C LEU A 42 6.34 4.12 -0.17
N PHE A 43 7.17 3.70 -1.13
CA PHE A 43 8.61 3.55 -0.92
C PHE A 43 9.27 4.88 -0.54
N LYS A 44 8.92 5.97 -1.24
CA LYS A 44 9.40 7.32 -0.91
C LYS A 44 8.89 7.79 0.45
N ALA A 45 7.61 7.58 0.75
CA ALA A 45 6.99 7.97 2.01
C ALA A 45 7.63 7.25 3.21
N TYR A 46 7.91 5.96 3.08
CA TYR A 46 8.67 5.17 4.05
C TYR A 46 10.14 5.62 4.13
N GLY A 47 10.77 5.88 2.98
CA GLY A 47 12.17 6.30 2.86
C GLY A 47 12.50 7.63 3.55
N CYS A 48 11.49 8.46 3.86
CA CYS A 48 11.65 9.71 4.61
C CYS A 48 12.07 9.51 6.08
N ARG A 49 12.11 8.27 6.62
CA ARG A 49 12.71 7.89 7.92
C ARG A 49 12.50 8.88 9.08
N THR A 50 11.26 9.32 9.26
CA THR A 50 10.85 10.16 10.39
C THR A 50 9.83 9.43 11.24
N ASP A 51 9.72 9.78 12.52
CA ASP A 51 8.68 9.28 13.44
C ASP A 51 7.32 9.97 13.21
N THR A 52 7.18 10.71 12.10
CA THR A 52 6.06 11.59 11.80
C THR A 52 5.22 11.08 10.64
N THR A 53 4.15 11.79 10.32
CA THR A 53 3.30 11.55 9.16
C THR A 53 3.88 12.19 7.90
N THR A 54 3.71 11.53 6.75
CA THR A 54 4.08 12.01 5.42
C THR A 54 2.81 12.22 4.61
N THR A 55 2.73 13.35 3.91
CA THR A 55 1.68 13.56 2.92
C THR A 55 2.09 12.98 1.57
N VAL A 56 1.18 12.26 0.92
CA VAL A 56 1.29 11.83 -0.48
C VAL A 56 0.11 12.32 -1.30
N GLU A 57 0.30 12.42 -2.61
CA GLU A 57 -0.76 12.73 -3.56
C GLU A 57 -1.03 11.50 -4.42
N LEU A 58 -2.30 11.10 -4.50
CA LEU A 58 -2.76 9.99 -5.32
C LEU A 58 -3.91 10.45 -6.22
N SER A 59 -3.92 10.00 -7.47
CA SER A 59 -5.09 10.02 -8.34
C SER A 59 -6.15 9.03 -7.84
N ASP A 60 -7.38 9.15 -8.36
CA ASP A 60 -8.48 8.27 -7.98
C ASP A 60 -8.22 6.81 -8.39
N ASP A 61 -7.59 6.61 -9.55
CA ASP A 61 -7.21 5.27 -10.05
C ASP A 61 -6.12 4.63 -9.19
N GLU A 62 -5.11 5.40 -8.77
CA GLU A 62 -4.05 4.94 -7.85
C GLU A 62 -4.62 4.61 -6.47
N ARG A 63 -5.55 5.44 -5.98
CA ARG A 63 -6.25 5.22 -4.70
C ARG A 63 -7.06 3.93 -4.74
N ALA A 64 -7.85 3.72 -5.79
CA ALA A 64 -8.64 2.51 -5.97
C ALA A 64 -7.75 1.27 -6.08
N SER A 65 -6.69 1.35 -6.89
CA SER A 65 -5.72 0.26 -7.06
C SER A 65 -5.05 -0.13 -5.73
N LEU A 66 -4.64 0.85 -4.93
CA LEU A 66 -4.03 0.58 -3.62
C LEU A 66 -5.04 0.01 -2.62
N ALA A 67 -6.26 0.54 -2.59
CA ALA A 67 -7.31 0.06 -1.70
C ALA A 67 -7.68 -1.41 -1.97
N GLU A 68 -7.82 -1.77 -3.25
CA GLU A 68 -8.08 -3.13 -3.70
C GLU A 68 -6.95 -4.07 -3.28
N LEU A 69 -5.71 -3.72 -3.63
CA LEU A 69 -4.54 -4.56 -3.36
C LEU A 69 -4.33 -4.80 -1.86
N VAL A 70 -4.49 -3.77 -1.02
CA VAL A 70 -4.37 -3.91 0.45
C VAL A 70 -5.54 -4.73 1.01
N SER A 71 -6.75 -4.54 0.50
CA SER A 71 -7.94 -5.29 0.94
C SER A 71 -7.83 -6.78 0.62
N GLU A 72 -7.37 -7.12 -0.58
CA GLU A 72 -7.11 -8.51 -0.98
C GLU A 72 -6.05 -9.15 -0.08
N HIS A 73 -4.99 -8.42 0.23
CA HIS A 73 -3.93 -8.91 1.12
C HIS A 73 -4.43 -9.20 2.53
N ILE A 74 -5.23 -8.29 3.11
CA ILE A 74 -5.87 -8.51 4.42
C ILE A 74 -6.79 -9.73 4.36
N ALA A 75 -7.59 -9.87 3.32
CA ALA A 75 -8.50 -11.01 3.15
C ALA A 75 -7.74 -12.35 3.06
N LEU A 76 -6.60 -12.38 2.37
CA LEU A 76 -5.74 -13.56 2.27
C LEU A 76 -5.16 -13.96 3.64
N TRP A 77 -4.70 -13.00 4.44
CA TRP A 77 -4.22 -13.27 5.80
C TRP A 77 -5.34 -13.71 6.74
N GLY A 78 -6.51 -13.09 6.66
CA GLY A 78 -7.68 -13.49 7.44
C GLY A 78 -8.06 -14.95 7.17
N LYS A 79 -8.08 -15.38 5.90
CA LYS A 79 -8.34 -16.78 5.52
C LYS A 79 -7.27 -17.76 6.03
N ARG A 80 -6.03 -17.31 6.19
CA ARG A 80 -4.90 -18.13 6.66
C ARG A 80 -4.71 -18.08 8.18
N GLY A 81 -5.48 -17.26 8.90
CA GLY A 81 -5.27 -17.01 10.33
C GLY A 81 -3.93 -16.32 10.64
N GLN A 82 -3.38 -15.56 9.68
CA GLN A 82 -2.05 -14.93 9.76
C GLN A 82 -2.12 -13.41 9.99
N GLU A 83 -3.21 -12.92 10.59
CA GLU A 83 -3.26 -11.52 11.02
C GLU A 83 -2.10 -11.24 11.99
N ASN A 84 -1.42 -10.12 11.79
CA ASN A 84 -0.20 -9.78 12.51
C ASN A 84 -0.18 -8.28 12.86
N ALA A 85 0.93 -7.80 13.39
CA ALA A 85 1.08 -6.40 13.79
C ALA A 85 0.84 -5.39 12.65
N ALA A 86 0.99 -5.79 11.38
CA ALA A 86 0.72 -4.93 10.23
C ALA A 86 -0.78 -4.76 9.93
N THR A 87 -1.62 -5.74 10.30
CA THR A 87 -3.05 -5.75 9.99
C THR A 87 -3.81 -4.48 10.41
N PRO A 88 -3.67 -3.93 11.64
CA PRO A 88 -4.35 -2.69 12.01
C PRO A 88 -3.92 -1.47 11.16
N HIS A 89 -2.63 -1.38 10.80
CA HIS A 89 -2.13 -0.29 9.96
C HIS A 89 -2.63 -0.39 8.51
N LEU A 90 -2.71 -1.60 7.97
CA LEU A 90 -3.28 -1.84 6.64
C LEU A 90 -4.79 -1.54 6.60
N ARG A 91 -5.53 -1.89 7.65
CA ARG A 91 -6.96 -1.52 7.78
C ARG A 91 -7.14 0.01 7.85
N SER A 92 -6.31 0.69 8.63
CA SER A 92 -6.28 2.17 8.69
C SER A 92 -6.02 2.78 7.31
N LEU A 93 -5.03 2.25 6.58
CA LEU A 93 -4.72 2.68 5.22
C LEU A 93 -5.93 2.52 4.28
N VAL A 94 -6.61 1.37 4.29
CA VAL A 94 -7.82 1.16 3.45
C VAL A 94 -8.92 2.16 3.77
N MET A 95 -9.17 2.47 5.05
CA MET A 95 -10.19 3.47 5.42
C MET A 95 -9.85 4.85 4.87
N LYS A 96 -8.57 5.26 4.92
CA LYS A 96 -8.14 6.56 4.37
C LYS A 96 -8.22 6.62 2.84
N LEU A 97 -8.14 5.48 2.16
CA LEU A 97 -8.28 5.38 0.70
C LEU A 97 -9.76 5.34 0.27
N GLY A 98 -10.67 4.90 1.14
CA GLY A 98 -12.11 4.84 0.85
C GLY A 98 -12.91 6.11 1.16
N GLY A 99 -12.34 7.03 1.95
CA GLY A 99 -12.89 8.37 2.19
C GLY A 99 -12.61 9.32 1.04
#